data_AF-A0A9W8LNR1-F1
#
_entry.id   AF-A0A9W8LNR1-F1
#
_cell.length_a   1.000
_cell.length_b   1.000
_cell.length_c   1.000
_cell.angle_alpha   90.00
_cell.angle_beta   90.00
_cell.angle_gamma   90.00
#
_symmetry.space_group_name_H-M   'P 1'
#
loop_
_entity.id
_entity.type
_entity.pdbx_description
1 polymer ?
#
loop_
_entity_poly.entity_id
_entity_poly.type
_entity_poly.pdbx_seq_one_letter_code
_entity_poly.pdbx_strand_id
1 'polypeptide(L)'
;MLRLGRQFLISLSCIAVFASRAIADELEDVAGEIPVSATETPVTPGAAQFTPVDLSFANYRMEVMLVVLAIGLIANYFYGSQKNTELSKKWEEPISDVLKANFSAVGDGTRVLEWDSAADMLLYASGRRHCKFVQGHLMLKARQDPIALLNDLAANNQEKLEVEVVLNDDEFKGFVFAAVPRKRAKAMLRDRYDISTFAKIVNSDVVSSKVALLSESADVTAQMLNSGLDVILADEDALLEEVVITDAPAEKPESHDFKREKKLMAVLRLPEPTEANVAKFKQALEFVFYLVDHVAEGVSLRPETTRKLGKARDDAFKEFARMAEQEKQDALAKTLAEKRRIELEEVNKMSPEQRRKWEEKDRKKQIKKEQSKRIRRVK
;
A
#
# COMPACT_ATOMS: atom_id res chain seq x y z
N MET A 1 -13.61 34.15 -2.81
CA MET A 1 -12.22 33.64 -2.88
C MET A 1 -11.95 32.68 -4.05
N LEU A 2 -12.91 31.83 -4.47
CA LEU A 2 -12.72 30.88 -5.59
C LEU A 2 -12.36 31.51 -6.96
N ARG A 3 -12.91 32.70 -7.27
CA ARG A 3 -12.63 33.39 -8.55
C ARG A 3 -11.23 34.00 -8.63
N LEU A 4 -10.65 34.41 -7.50
CA LEU A 4 -9.33 35.05 -7.44
C LEU A 4 -8.21 34.01 -7.57
N GLY A 5 -8.34 32.86 -6.90
CA GLY A 5 -7.40 31.74 -7.06
C GLY A 5 -7.43 31.13 -8.47
N ARG A 6 -8.61 31.07 -9.09
CA ARG A 6 -8.76 30.61 -10.49
C ARG A 6 -8.09 31.55 -11.49
N GLN A 7 -8.15 32.87 -11.29
CA GLN A 7 -7.44 33.82 -12.15
C GLN A 7 -5.93 33.75 -11.96
N PHE A 8 -5.46 33.55 -10.72
CA PHE A 8 -4.03 33.43 -10.43
C PHE A 8 -3.40 32.15 -11.00
N LEU A 9 -4.12 31.02 -10.92
CA LEU A 9 -3.69 29.74 -11.49
C LEU A 9 -3.73 29.74 -13.03
N ILE A 10 -4.73 30.37 -13.64
CA ILE A 10 -4.77 30.55 -15.10
C ILE A 10 -3.60 31.42 -15.54
N SER A 11 -3.30 32.54 -14.86
CA SER A 11 -2.14 33.36 -15.21
C SER A 11 -0.82 32.61 -15.07
N LEU A 12 -0.65 31.77 -14.05
CA LEU A 12 0.56 30.98 -13.85
C LEU A 12 0.74 29.91 -14.94
N SER A 13 -0.35 29.24 -15.33
CA SER A 13 -0.34 28.28 -16.45
C SER A 13 -0.07 28.94 -17.80
N CYS A 14 -0.60 30.14 -18.05
CA CYS A 14 -0.32 30.90 -19.26
C CYS A 14 1.15 31.31 -19.31
N ILE A 15 1.73 31.78 -18.20
CA ILE A 15 3.16 32.12 -18.11
C ILE A 15 4.03 30.89 -18.38
N ALA A 16 3.66 29.72 -17.85
CA ALA A 16 4.38 28.48 -18.11
C ALA A 16 4.33 28.08 -19.61
N VAL A 17 3.16 28.15 -20.25
CA VAL A 17 3.01 27.83 -21.69
C VAL A 17 3.73 28.83 -22.59
N PHE A 18 3.73 30.13 -22.23
CA PHE A 18 4.51 31.15 -22.95
C PHE A 18 6.03 30.93 -22.77
N ALA A 19 6.48 30.51 -21.59
CA ALA A 19 7.88 30.15 -21.36
C ALA A 19 8.27 28.91 -22.18
N SER A 20 7.40 27.89 -22.28
CA SER A 20 7.63 26.70 -23.10
C SER A 20 7.73 27.01 -24.59
N ARG A 21 6.91 27.93 -25.11
CA ARG A 21 6.98 28.37 -26.51
C ARG A 21 8.23 29.19 -26.81
N ALA A 22 8.64 30.07 -25.91
CA ALA A 22 9.88 30.83 -26.07
C ALA A 22 11.12 29.92 -26.09
N ILE A 23 11.13 28.86 -25.29
CA ILE A 23 12.20 27.84 -25.28
C ILE A 23 12.21 27.05 -26.60
N ALA A 24 11.05 26.80 -27.22
CA ALA A 24 10.98 26.08 -28.50
C ALA A 24 11.50 26.93 -29.68
N ASP A 25 11.21 28.24 -29.69
CA ASP A 25 11.74 29.16 -30.72
C ASP A 25 13.27 29.32 -30.61
N GLU A 26 13.84 29.40 -29.40
CA GLU A 26 15.31 29.49 -29.21
C GLU A 26 16.05 28.19 -29.60
N LEU A 27 15.38 27.03 -29.56
CA LEU A 27 15.96 25.75 -29.98
C LEU A 27 16.01 25.57 -31.50
N GLU A 28 15.13 26.24 -32.26
CA GLU A 28 15.17 26.25 -33.73
C GLU A 28 16.27 27.18 -34.27
N ASP A 29 16.55 28.31 -33.61
CA ASP A 29 17.61 29.25 -34.02
C ASP A 29 19.03 28.68 -33.84
N VAL A 30 19.24 27.78 -32.87
CA VAL A 30 20.57 27.17 -32.61
C VAL A 30 20.93 26.06 -33.61
N ALA A 31 19.96 25.44 -34.29
CA ALA A 31 20.20 24.37 -35.24
C ALA A 31 20.66 24.84 -36.64
N GLY A 32 20.63 26.16 -36.88
CA GLY A 32 20.64 26.74 -38.21
C GLY A 32 21.87 27.55 -38.61
N GLU A 33 23.10 27.31 -38.12
CA GLU A 33 24.27 27.99 -38.71
C GLU A 33 25.62 27.29 -38.45
N ILE A 34 26.18 26.66 -39.50
CA ILE A 34 27.62 26.34 -39.59
C ILE A 34 28.11 26.69 -41.01
N PRO A 35 28.91 27.75 -41.20
CA PRO A 35 29.77 27.86 -42.36
C PRO A 35 31.21 27.46 -42.02
N VAL A 36 31.72 26.52 -42.81
CA VAL A 36 33.12 26.08 -42.84
C VAL A 36 33.96 27.13 -43.58
N SER A 37 35.03 27.64 -42.97
CA SER A 37 36.19 28.11 -43.72
C SER A 37 37.47 28.12 -42.87
N ALA A 38 38.47 27.39 -43.34
CA ALA A 38 39.80 27.29 -42.78
C ALA A 38 40.69 28.42 -43.29
N THR A 39 41.53 29.00 -42.42
CA THR A 39 42.91 29.44 -42.75
C THR A 39 43.67 29.66 -41.44
N GLU A 40 44.73 28.88 -41.22
CA GLU A 40 45.69 29.05 -40.12
C GLU A 40 46.67 30.19 -40.42
N THR A 41 46.99 31.04 -39.43
CA THR A 41 48.31 31.66 -39.25
C THR A 41 48.59 31.89 -37.75
N PRO A 42 49.87 31.91 -37.31
CA PRO A 42 50.25 31.55 -35.94
C PRO A 42 50.42 32.77 -35.03
N VAL A 43 49.97 32.67 -33.77
CA VAL A 43 50.31 33.67 -32.73
C VAL A 43 50.57 33.00 -31.37
N THR A 44 51.80 33.21 -30.90
CA THR A 44 52.46 33.09 -29.58
C THR A 44 51.56 32.90 -28.34
N PRO A 45 52.00 32.13 -27.30
CA PRO A 45 51.19 31.85 -26.11
C PRO A 45 50.98 33.10 -25.24
N GLY A 46 49.89 33.81 -25.50
CA GLY A 46 49.38 34.90 -24.67
C GLY A 46 48.44 34.36 -23.59
N ALA A 47 48.64 34.83 -22.36
CA ALA A 47 47.89 34.46 -21.16
C ALA A 47 46.38 34.32 -21.39
N ALA A 48 45.78 33.25 -20.85
CA ALA A 48 44.33 33.07 -20.82
C ALA A 48 43.67 34.32 -20.19
N GLN A 49 43.04 35.13 -21.03
CA GLN A 49 42.24 36.27 -20.58
C GLN A 49 41.01 35.70 -19.88
N PHE A 50 40.90 35.91 -18.56
CA PHE A 50 39.64 35.76 -17.86
C PHE A 50 38.68 36.79 -18.45
N THR A 51 37.74 36.34 -19.28
CA THR A 51 36.63 37.17 -19.71
C THR A 51 35.80 37.51 -18.45
N PRO A 52 35.55 38.80 -18.14
CA PRO A 52 34.69 39.15 -17.03
C PRO A 52 33.29 38.58 -17.32
N VAL A 53 32.72 37.87 -16.35
CA VAL A 53 31.35 37.35 -16.45
C VAL A 53 30.42 38.54 -16.66
N ASP A 54 29.79 38.62 -17.83
CA ASP A 54 28.94 39.72 -18.21
C ASP A 54 27.58 39.59 -17.50
N LEU A 55 27.47 40.23 -16.33
CA LEU A 55 26.31 40.20 -15.41
C LEU A 55 25.09 41.00 -15.93
N SER A 56 24.89 41.07 -17.24
CA SER A 56 23.82 41.86 -17.86
C SER A 56 22.44 41.24 -17.65
N PHE A 57 21.53 41.95 -16.98
CA PHE A 57 20.16 41.50 -16.65
C PHE A 57 19.34 40.95 -17.83
N ALA A 58 19.67 41.33 -19.07
CA ALA A 58 19.02 40.81 -20.28
C ALA A 58 19.33 39.31 -20.51
N ASN A 59 20.55 38.88 -20.20
CA ASN A 59 21.00 37.49 -20.35
C ASN A 59 20.46 36.59 -19.21
N TYR A 60 20.19 37.18 -18.05
CA TYR A 60 19.71 36.47 -16.86
C TYR A 60 18.17 36.40 -16.74
N ARG A 61 17.43 36.82 -17.77
CA ARG A 61 15.96 36.83 -17.71
C ARG A 61 15.38 35.44 -17.40
N MET A 62 15.94 34.39 -17.98
CA MET A 62 15.54 33.01 -17.69
C MET A 62 15.90 32.59 -16.27
N GLU A 63 17.12 32.92 -15.80
CA GLU A 63 17.54 32.63 -14.43
C GLU A 63 16.69 33.35 -13.38
N VAL A 64 16.36 34.62 -13.62
CA VAL A 64 15.45 35.39 -12.75
C VAL A 64 14.05 34.77 -12.73
N MET A 65 13.52 34.33 -13.88
CA MET A 65 12.23 33.63 -13.91
C MET A 65 12.26 32.31 -13.13
N LEU A 66 13.34 31.53 -13.25
CA LEU A 66 13.51 30.29 -12.48
C LEU A 66 13.63 30.55 -10.98
N VAL A 67 14.35 31.60 -10.57
CA VAL A 67 14.47 32.00 -9.16
C VAL A 67 13.11 32.46 -8.62
N VAL A 68 12.35 33.28 -9.36
CA VAL A 68 11.00 33.70 -8.95
C VAL A 68 10.07 32.50 -8.83
N LEU A 69 10.11 31.57 -9.79
CA LEU A 69 9.35 30.32 -9.73
C LEU A 69 9.73 29.50 -8.49
N ALA A 70 11.03 29.34 -8.21
CA ALA A 70 11.52 28.61 -7.05
C ALA A 70 11.05 29.26 -5.73
N ILE A 71 11.13 30.59 -5.61
CA ILE A 71 10.61 31.33 -4.45
C ILE A 71 9.10 31.10 -4.31
N GLY A 72 8.35 31.12 -5.42
CA GLY A 72 6.92 30.83 -5.43
C GLY A 72 6.58 29.42 -4.94
N LEU A 73 7.35 28.41 -5.36
CA LEU A 73 7.18 27.03 -4.89
C LEU A 73 7.51 26.89 -3.40
N ILE A 74 8.58 27.53 -2.92
CA ILE A 74 8.96 27.53 -1.51
C ILE A 74 7.87 28.21 -0.66
N ALA A 75 7.36 29.36 -1.09
CA ALA A 75 6.26 30.04 -0.40
C ALA A 75 4.98 29.18 -0.37
N ASN A 76 4.64 28.52 -1.48
CA ASN A 76 3.50 27.60 -1.53
C ASN A 76 3.69 26.40 -0.59
N TYR A 77 4.91 25.86 -0.50
CA TYR A 77 5.22 24.77 0.41
C TYR A 77 4.95 25.16 1.87
N PHE A 78 5.46 26.30 2.32
CA PHE A 78 5.24 26.77 3.70
C PHE A 78 3.76 27.06 3.98
N TYR A 79 3.06 27.72 3.05
CA TYR A 79 1.64 28.01 3.18
C TYR A 79 0.79 26.72 3.23
N GLY A 80 1.05 25.78 2.33
CA GLY A 80 0.35 24.49 2.25
C GLY A 80 0.58 23.63 3.49
N SER A 81 1.84 23.51 3.91
CA SER A 81 2.22 22.77 5.13
C SER A 81 1.59 23.36 6.39
N GLN A 82 1.57 24.69 6.52
CA GLN A 82 0.92 25.36 7.64
C GLN A 82 -0.60 25.12 7.66
N LYS A 83 -1.25 25.11 6.49
CA LYS A 83 -2.69 24.81 6.38
C LYS A 83 -3.01 23.37 6.73
N ASN A 84 -2.20 22.41 6.28
CA ASN A 84 -2.33 21.01 6.67
C ASN A 84 -2.13 20.84 8.19
N THR A 85 -1.16 21.55 8.77
CA THR A 85 -0.93 21.55 10.23
C THR A 85 -2.12 22.13 11.01
N GLU A 86 -2.78 23.15 10.49
CA GLU A 86 -3.98 23.72 11.12
C GLU A 86 -5.16 22.74 11.06
N LEU A 87 -5.32 22.07 9.92
CA LEU A 87 -6.40 21.12 9.70
C LEU A 87 -6.23 19.83 10.49
N SER A 88 -5.00 19.30 10.57
CA SER A 88 -4.73 18.09 11.35
C SER A 88 -5.03 18.28 12.82
N LYS A 89 -4.66 19.43 13.41
CA LYS A 89 -5.01 19.77 14.80
C LYS A 89 -6.51 19.76 15.05
N LYS A 90 -7.32 20.20 14.08
CA LYS A 90 -8.80 20.19 14.20
C LYS A 90 -9.37 18.77 14.17
N TRP A 91 -8.74 17.85 13.44
CA TRP A 91 -9.16 16.46 13.35
C TRP A 91 -8.54 15.55 14.41
N GLU A 92 -7.41 15.96 15.00
CA GLU A 92 -6.70 15.20 16.03
C GLU A 92 -7.57 14.95 17.26
N GLU A 93 -8.26 15.98 17.77
CA GLU A 93 -9.11 15.84 18.96
C GLU A 93 -10.27 14.85 18.72
N PRO A 94 -11.10 14.98 17.66
CA PRO A 94 -12.15 14.01 17.37
C PRO A 94 -11.66 12.57 17.19
N ILE A 95 -10.52 12.37 16.52
CA ILE A 95 -9.94 11.04 16.31
C ILE A 95 -9.41 10.49 17.65
N SER A 96 -8.71 11.32 18.43
CA SER A 96 -8.17 10.95 19.74
C SER A 96 -9.27 10.50 20.70
N ASP A 97 -10.40 11.22 20.73
CA ASP A 97 -11.53 10.89 21.59
C ASP A 97 -12.07 9.49 21.33
N VAL A 98 -12.32 9.16 20.06
CA VAL A 98 -12.86 7.85 19.68
C VAL A 98 -11.84 6.75 19.95
N LEU A 99 -10.56 6.99 19.65
CA LEU A 99 -9.51 6.01 19.91
C LEU A 99 -9.33 5.75 21.41
N LYS A 100 -9.26 6.78 22.25
CA LYS A 100 -9.13 6.62 23.71
C LYS A 100 -10.35 5.96 24.36
N ALA A 101 -11.53 6.15 23.80
CA ALA A 101 -12.74 5.47 24.28
C ALA A 101 -12.74 3.96 23.95
N ASN A 102 -12.07 3.56 22.87
CA ASN A 102 -12.12 2.20 22.33
C ASN A 102 -10.86 1.36 22.59
N PHE A 103 -9.73 2.00 22.87
CA PHE A 103 -8.42 1.36 22.99
C PHE A 103 -7.72 1.78 24.28
N SER A 104 -7.00 0.84 24.89
CA SER A 104 -6.24 1.10 26.12
C SER A 104 -4.87 1.72 25.87
N ALA A 105 -4.27 1.48 24.70
CA ALA A 105 -3.01 2.08 24.28
C ALA A 105 -3.20 2.83 22.95
N VAL A 106 -2.96 4.14 22.94
CA VAL A 106 -3.13 5.01 21.77
C VAL A 106 -1.87 5.85 21.58
N GLY A 107 -1.21 5.66 20.45
CA GLY A 107 0.06 6.32 20.10
C GLY A 107 1.14 6.14 21.16
N ASP A 108 2.01 7.16 21.27
CA ASP A 108 3.10 7.22 22.25
C ASP A 108 2.67 7.86 23.59
N GLY A 109 1.36 7.97 23.84
CA GLY A 109 0.79 8.58 25.04
C GLY A 109 0.84 10.12 25.09
N THR A 110 1.68 10.77 24.28
CA THR A 110 1.76 12.24 24.18
C THR A 110 1.06 12.81 22.96
N ARG A 111 1.17 12.12 21.81
CA ARG A 111 0.52 12.49 20.55
C ARG A 111 -0.11 11.25 19.93
N VAL A 112 -1.28 11.44 19.32
CA VAL A 112 -2.00 10.34 18.66
C VAL A 112 -1.69 10.30 17.17
N LEU A 113 -1.46 11.46 16.56
CA LEU A 113 -1.09 11.58 15.15
C LEU A 113 0.40 11.93 15.03
N GLU A 114 1.12 11.14 14.24
CA GLU A 114 2.52 11.34 13.90
C GLU A 114 2.64 11.74 12.42
N TRP A 115 3.55 12.65 12.09
CA TRP A 115 3.75 13.09 10.71
C TRP A 115 4.66 12.12 9.97
N ASP A 116 4.16 11.50 8.90
CA ASP A 116 4.99 10.75 7.95
C ASP A 116 5.38 11.63 6.75
N SER A 117 4.46 12.49 6.32
CA SER A 117 4.68 13.47 5.25
C SER A 117 3.93 14.78 5.52
N ALA A 118 4.21 15.85 4.78
CA ALA A 118 3.52 17.14 4.92
C ALA A 118 2.00 17.08 4.64
N ALA A 119 1.51 15.96 4.09
CA ALA A 119 0.10 15.71 3.81
C ALA A 119 -0.41 14.36 4.35
N ASP A 120 0.45 13.56 4.99
CA ASP A 120 0.07 12.24 5.50
C ASP A 120 0.50 12.09 6.95
N MET A 121 -0.40 11.57 7.77
CA MET A 121 -0.15 11.37 9.19
C MET A 121 -0.59 9.98 9.61
N LEU A 122 0.26 9.35 10.41
CA LEU A 122 0.06 8.02 10.92
C LEU A 122 -0.63 8.08 12.28
N LEU A 123 -1.52 7.14 12.52
CA LEU A 123 -2.05 6.85 13.83
C LEU A 123 -1.87 5.38 14.14
N TYR A 124 -1.66 5.09 15.42
CA TYR A 124 -1.51 3.74 15.92
C TYR A 124 -2.29 3.58 17.23
N ALA A 125 -3.03 2.48 17.36
CA ALA A 125 -3.72 2.13 18.59
C ALA A 125 -3.73 0.60 18.80
N SER A 126 -3.74 0.18 20.06
CA SER A 126 -3.79 -1.24 20.43
C SER A 126 -4.51 -1.45 21.77
N GLY A 127 -4.75 -2.72 22.11
CA GLY A 127 -5.33 -3.08 23.41
C GLY A 127 -6.87 -3.08 23.45
N ARG A 128 -7.51 -3.40 22.32
CA ARG A 128 -8.91 -3.85 22.24
C ARG A 128 -8.92 -5.38 22.04
N ARG A 129 -9.94 -6.08 22.53
CA ARG A 129 -10.01 -7.55 22.63
C ARG A 129 -9.86 -8.30 21.29
N HIS A 130 -10.57 -7.88 20.24
CA HIS A 130 -10.69 -8.62 18.98
C HIS A 130 -9.72 -8.17 17.86
N CYS A 131 -8.75 -7.33 18.19
CA CYS A 131 -7.74 -6.87 17.25
C CYS A 131 -6.36 -6.83 17.89
N LYS A 132 -5.34 -7.11 17.08
CA LYS A 132 -3.94 -7.02 17.49
C LYS A 132 -3.52 -5.55 17.62
N PHE A 133 -3.77 -4.78 16.57
CA PHE A 133 -3.52 -3.35 16.52
C PHE A 133 -4.36 -2.71 15.40
N VAL A 134 -4.46 -1.39 15.48
CA VAL A 134 -5.01 -0.51 14.47
C VAL A 134 -3.91 0.42 14.01
N GLN A 135 -3.76 0.52 12.70
CA GLN A 135 -2.98 1.55 12.05
C GLN A 135 -3.92 2.40 11.21
N GLY A 136 -3.68 3.70 11.12
CA GLY A 136 -4.42 4.53 10.19
C GLY A 136 -3.55 5.60 9.56
N HIS A 137 -4.02 6.08 8.41
CA HIS A 137 -3.37 7.08 7.57
C HIS A 137 -4.37 8.21 7.33
N LEU A 138 -4.06 9.38 7.86
CA LEU A 138 -4.80 10.60 7.66
C LEU A 138 -4.26 11.30 6.41
N MET A 139 -4.89 11.02 5.27
CA MET A 139 -4.50 11.55 3.97
C MET A 139 -5.17 12.90 3.71
N LEU A 140 -4.38 13.96 3.90
CA LEU A 140 -4.76 15.33 3.53
C LEU A 140 -4.36 15.62 2.08
N LYS A 141 -4.96 16.66 1.51
CA LYS A 141 -4.53 17.15 0.18
C LYS A 141 -3.10 17.68 0.26
N ALA A 142 -2.30 17.37 -0.75
CA ALA A 142 -0.91 17.84 -0.86
C ALA A 142 -0.84 19.32 -1.30
N ARG A 143 -1.33 20.23 -0.45
CA ARG A 143 -1.40 21.68 -0.71
C ARG A 143 -0.02 22.30 -0.96
N GLN A 144 1.03 21.69 -0.44
CA GLN A 144 2.41 22.10 -0.64
C GLN A 144 2.90 21.90 -2.08
N ASP A 145 2.30 20.97 -2.82
CA ASP A 145 2.66 20.63 -4.20
C ASP A 145 1.58 21.10 -5.19
N PRO A 146 1.85 22.13 -6.01
CA PRO A 146 0.90 22.63 -6.99
C PRO A 146 0.47 21.58 -8.04
N ILE A 147 1.35 20.65 -8.40
CA ILE A 147 1.06 19.61 -9.39
C ILE A 147 0.09 18.60 -8.78
N ALA A 148 0.35 18.16 -7.56
CA ALA A 148 -0.57 17.29 -6.82
C ALA A 148 -1.93 17.97 -6.61
N LEU A 149 -1.95 19.27 -6.27
CA LEU A 149 -3.18 20.04 -6.10
C LEU A 149 -3.98 20.15 -7.42
N LEU A 150 -3.30 20.29 -8.55
CA LEU A 150 -3.94 20.31 -9.87
C LEU A 150 -4.57 18.95 -10.20
N ASN A 151 -3.85 17.86 -9.90
CA ASN A 151 -4.37 16.49 -10.05
C ASN A 151 -5.58 16.25 -9.13
N ASP A 152 -5.51 16.69 -7.89
CA ASP A 152 -6.62 16.59 -6.92
C ASP A 152 -7.85 17.38 -7.36
N LEU A 153 -7.65 18.55 -8.00
CA LEU A 153 -8.73 19.34 -8.56
C LEU A 153 -9.39 18.65 -9.76
N ALA A 154 -8.60 17.99 -10.61
CA ALA A 154 -9.10 17.24 -11.75
C ALA A 154 -9.83 15.95 -11.34
N ALA A 155 -9.30 15.23 -10.35
CA ALA A 155 -9.85 13.98 -9.83
C ALA A 155 -10.97 14.17 -8.80
N ASN A 156 -11.17 15.41 -8.30
CA ASN A 156 -12.04 15.75 -7.18
C ASN A 156 -11.77 14.88 -5.95
N ASN A 157 -10.49 14.66 -5.64
CA ASN A 157 -10.08 13.92 -4.46
C ASN A 157 -10.53 14.67 -3.20
N GLN A 158 -11.02 13.93 -2.22
CA GLN A 158 -11.39 14.46 -0.90
C GLN A 158 -10.37 13.95 0.13
N GLU A 159 -10.27 14.64 1.26
CA GLU A 159 -9.42 14.21 2.37
C GLU A 159 -10.03 12.96 3.00
N LYS A 160 -9.20 12.02 3.42
CA LYS A 160 -9.66 10.71 3.92
C LYS A 160 -8.85 10.26 5.11
N LEU A 161 -9.49 9.45 5.94
CA LEU A 161 -8.85 8.64 6.96
C LEU A 161 -8.96 7.18 6.56
N GLU A 162 -7.84 6.56 6.25
CA GLU A 162 -7.75 5.11 6.06
C GLU A 162 -7.45 4.46 7.40
N VAL A 163 -8.22 3.45 7.78
CA VAL A 163 -8.07 2.70 9.04
C VAL A 163 -7.90 1.24 8.69
N GLU A 164 -6.77 0.67 9.06
CA GLU A 164 -6.45 -0.74 8.93
C GLU A 164 -6.40 -1.38 10.32
N VAL A 165 -7.34 -2.29 10.57
CA VAL A 165 -7.41 -3.07 11.79
C VAL A 165 -6.93 -4.49 11.50
N VAL A 166 -5.86 -4.91 12.17
CA VAL A 166 -5.39 -6.30 12.10
C VAL A 166 -6.13 -7.11 13.17
N LEU A 167 -6.93 -8.06 12.72
CA LEU A 167 -7.78 -8.91 13.55
C LEU A 167 -6.99 -10.06 14.18
N ASN A 168 -7.55 -10.65 15.24
CA ASN A 168 -7.02 -11.87 15.83
C ASN A 168 -7.22 -13.08 14.90
N ASP A 169 -6.21 -13.96 14.83
CA ASP A 169 -6.24 -15.07 13.89
C ASP A 169 -7.23 -16.17 14.29
N ASP A 170 -7.53 -16.32 15.57
CA ASP A 170 -8.36 -17.41 16.07
C ASP A 170 -9.87 -17.11 16.05
N GLU A 171 -10.24 -15.84 16.06
CA GLU A 171 -11.64 -15.41 16.27
C GLU A 171 -12.38 -15.21 14.94
N PHE A 172 -11.72 -14.64 13.94
CA PHE A 172 -12.35 -14.36 12.65
C PHE A 172 -12.42 -15.61 11.76
N LYS A 173 -13.60 -15.97 11.25
CA LYS A 173 -13.82 -17.22 10.48
C LYS A 173 -13.23 -17.25 9.06
N GLY A 174 -12.63 -16.16 8.60
CA GLY A 174 -11.92 -16.09 7.31
C GLY A 174 -12.88 -16.03 6.12
N PHE A 175 -13.22 -14.81 5.69
CA PHE A 175 -14.01 -14.57 4.49
C PHE A 175 -13.59 -13.23 3.85
N VAL A 176 -13.93 -13.06 2.56
CA VAL A 176 -13.73 -11.80 1.84
C VAL A 176 -15.08 -11.11 1.63
N PHE A 177 -15.17 -9.88 2.11
CA PHE A 177 -16.30 -8.98 1.91
C PHE A 177 -15.79 -7.56 1.71
N ALA A 178 -16.33 -6.84 0.73
CA ALA A 178 -16.05 -5.44 0.54
C ALA A 178 -17.30 -4.66 0.11
N ALA A 179 -17.44 -3.46 0.65
CA ALA A 179 -18.37 -2.44 0.18
C ALA A 179 -17.53 -1.26 -0.31
N VAL A 180 -17.63 -0.92 -1.59
CA VAL A 180 -16.79 0.11 -2.22
C VAL A 180 -17.60 0.97 -3.17
N PRO A 181 -17.16 2.20 -3.51
CA PRO A 181 -17.78 2.98 -4.55
C PRO A 181 -17.81 2.20 -5.86
N ARG A 182 -18.94 2.24 -6.55
CA ARG A 182 -19.19 1.48 -7.78
C ARG A 182 -18.19 1.80 -8.89
N LYS A 183 -17.65 3.02 -8.90
CA LYS A 183 -16.56 3.46 -9.79
C LYS A 183 -15.26 2.70 -9.55
N ARG A 184 -14.95 2.35 -8.29
CA ARG A 184 -13.72 1.68 -7.88
C ARG A 184 -13.84 0.15 -7.90
N ALA A 185 -15.06 -0.40 -7.85
CA ALA A 185 -15.31 -1.85 -7.80
C ALA A 185 -14.58 -2.66 -8.89
N LYS A 186 -14.59 -2.17 -10.14
CA LYS A 186 -13.88 -2.83 -11.26
C LYS A 186 -12.36 -2.75 -11.13
N ALA A 187 -11.85 -1.62 -10.62
CA ALA A 187 -10.41 -1.47 -10.36
C ALA A 187 -9.98 -2.41 -9.24
N MET A 188 -10.75 -2.52 -8.15
CA MET A 188 -10.47 -3.45 -7.05
C MET A 188 -10.44 -4.92 -7.49
N LEU A 189 -11.34 -5.33 -8.38
CA LEU A 189 -11.32 -6.68 -8.96
C LEU A 189 -10.13 -6.97 -9.89
N ARG A 190 -9.40 -5.95 -10.31
CA ARG A 190 -8.22 -6.09 -11.18
C ARG A 190 -6.92 -5.94 -10.38
N ASP A 191 -6.89 -4.96 -9.50
CA ASP A 191 -5.66 -4.48 -8.86
C ASP A 191 -5.38 -5.24 -7.55
N ARG A 192 -6.41 -5.76 -6.87
CA ARG A 192 -6.26 -6.50 -5.62
C ARG A 192 -6.45 -8.02 -5.80
N TYR A 193 -5.47 -8.78 -5.35
CA TYR A 193 -5.44 -10.24 -5.46
C TYR A 193 -6.52 -10.92 -4.59
N ASP A 194 -6.71 -10.45 -3.36
CA ASP A 194 -7.74 -10.96 -2.44
C ASP A 194 -9.16 -10.86 -3.02
N ILE A 195 -9.54 -9.68 -3.51
CA ILE A 195 -10.87 -9.45 -4.06
C ILE A 195 -11.04 -10.17 -5.40
N SER A 196 -10.05 -10.12 -6.29
CA SER A 196 -10.11 -10.76 -7.61
C SER A 196 -10.21 -12.28 -7.55
N THR A 197 -9.58 -12.90 -6.56
CA THR A 197 -9.55 -14.36 -6.41
C THR A 197 -10.80 -14.90 -5.72
N PHE A 198 -11.26 -14.23 -4.66
CA PHE A 198 -12.28 -14.78 -3.76
C PHE A 198 -13.66 -14.14 -3.90
N ALA A 199 -13.76 -12.87 -4.27
CA ALA A 199 -15.01 -12.12 -4.25
C ALA A 199 -15.62 -11.91 -5.65
N LYS A 200 -16.94 -11.72 -5.68
CA LYS A 200 -17.69 -11.34 -6.88
C LYS A 200 -18.61 -10.18 -6.58
N ILE A 201 -18.96 -9.39 -7.60
CA ILE A 201 -19.94 -8.31 -7.45
C ILE A 201 -21.30 -8.91 -7.13
N VAL A 202 -21.88 -8.46 -6.02
CA VAL A 202 -23.23 -8.78 -5.59
C VAL A 202 -24.09 -7.53 -5.79
N ASN A 203 -25.18 -7.66 -6.54
CA ASN A 203 -26.18 -6.61 -6.63
C ASN A 203 -27.15 -6.77 -5.46
N SER A 204 -27.43 -5.67 -4.77
CA SER A 204 -28.42 -5.60 -3.70
C SER A 204 -29.16 -4.27 -3.83
N ASP A 205 -30.48 -4.30 -3.71
CA ASP A 205 -31.33 -3.10 -3.77
C ASP A 205 -31.41 -2.37 -2.41
N VAL A 206 -30.81 -2.94 -1.37
CA VAL A 206 -30.79 -2.39 0.00
C VAL A 206 -29.75 -1.26 0.14
N VAL A 207 -28.70 -1.28 -0.68
CA VAL A 207 -27.60 -0.31 -0.63
C VAL A 207 -27.75 0.76 -1.70
N SER A 208 -27.13 1.93 -1.51
CA SER A 208 -27.13 2.99 -2.52
C SER A 208 -26.57 2.51 -3.86
N SER A 209 -27.15 3.00 -4.96
CA SER A 209 -26.68 2.74 -6.32
C SER A 209 -25.21 3.13 -6.57
N LYS A 210 -24.66 4.03 -5.75
CA LYS A 210 -23.26 4.48 -5.78
C LYS A 210 -22.30 3.46 -5.17
N VAL A 211 -22.79 2.50 -4.40
CA VAL A 211 -21.99 1.45 -3.74
C VAL A 211 -22.11 0.14 -4.50
N ALA A 212 -21.03 -0.63 -4.53
CA ALA A 212 -21.00 -1.99 -5.02
C ALA A 212 -20.51 -2.91 -3.91
N LEU A 213 -21.24 -4.00 -3.69
CA LEU A 213 -20.85 -5.05 -2.77
C LEU A 213 -20.05 -6.10 -3.54
N LEU A 214 -18.95 -6.53 -2.93
CA LEU A 214 -18.08 -7.59 -3.40
C LEU A 214 -18.05 -8.63 -2.29
N SER A 215 -18.57 -9.82 -2.54
CA SER A 215 -18.57 -10.86 -1.53
C SER A 215 -18.35 -12.23 -2.13
N GLU A 216 -17.80 -13.10 -1.32
CA GLU A 216 -17.58 -14.50 -1.66
C GLU A 216 -18.85 -15.36 -1.48
N SER A 217 -19.71 -15.03 -0.52
CA SER A 217 -20.91 -15.80 -0.20
C SER A 217 -22.10 -14.92 0.15
N ALA A 218 -23.29 -15.29 -0.31
CA ALA A 218 -24.54 -14.62 0.04
C ALA A 218 -24.82 -14.65 1.56
N ASP A 219 -24.37 -15.70 2.26
CA ASP A 219 -24.49 -15.82 3.72
C ASP A 219 -23.67 -14.73 4.43
N VAL A 220 -22.46 -14.45 3.94
CA VAL A 220 -21.60 -13.37 4.44
C VAL A 220 -22.25 -12.01 4.16
N THR A 221 -22.72 -11.79 2.92
CA THR A 221 -23.39 -10.53 2.55
C THR A 221 -24.56 -10.23 3.47
N ALA A 222 -25.44 -11.20 3.73
CA ALA A 222 -26.61 -11.01 4.59
C ALA A 222 -26.22 -10.64 6.04
N GLN A 223 -25.25 -11.35 6.62
CA GLN A 223 -24.80 -11.10 7.99
C GLN A 223 -24.06 -9.76 8.14
N MET A 224 -23.33 -9.33 7.10
CA MET A 224 -22.69 -8.03 7.07
C MET A 224 -23.70 -6.89 6.90
N LEU A 225 -24.71 -7.04 6.04
CA LEU A 225 -25.75 -6.03 5.89
C LEU A 225 -26.59 -5.89 7.16
N ASN A 226 -26.93 -7.00 7.84
CA ASN A 226 -27.68 -6.99 9.10
C ASN A 226 -26.93 -6.35 10.28
N SER A 227 -25.65 -5.99 10.12
CA SER A 227 -24.87 -5.30 11.16
C SER A 227 -25.27 -3.83 11.35
N GLY A 228 -26.16 -3.29 10.51
CA GLY A 228 -26.43 -1.85 10.39
C GLY A 228 -25.62 -1.18 9.28
N LEU A 229 -24.75 -1.94 8.61
CA LEU A 229 -24.01 -1.49 7.44
C LEU A 229 -24.95 -1.14 6.27
N ASP A 230 -26.09 -1.81 6.16
CA ASP A 230 -27.14 -1.48 5.20
C ASP A 230 -27.63 -0.03 5.33
N VAL A 231 -27.89 0.43 6.56
CA VAL A 231 -28.34 1.80 6.85
C VAL A 231 -27.27 2.82 6.44
N ILE A 232 -26.01 2.56 6.80
CA ILE A 232 -24.90 3.47 6.48
C ILE A 232 -24.62 3.49 4.98
N LEU A 233 -24.67 2.36 4.29
CA LEU A 233 -24.44 2.28 2.84
C LEU A 233 -25.65 2.76 2.02
N ALA A 234 -26.83 2.86 2.61
CA ALA A 234 -28.00 3.47 1.99
C ALA A 234 -27.95 5.01 2.04
N ASP A 235 -27.31 5.59 3.06
CA ASP A 235 -27.11 7.03 3.19
C ASP A 235 -26.04 7.52 2.19
N GLU A 236 -26.43 8.38 1.25
CA GLU A 236 -25.51 8.94 0.26
C GLU A 236 -24.52 9.95 0.85
N ASP A 237 -24.86 10.53 2.00
CA ASP A 237 -24.03 11.48 2.73
C ASP A 237 -23.16 10.82 3.80
N ALA A 238 -23.19 9.48 3.89
CA ALA A 238 -22.33 8.72 4.77
C ALA A 238 -20.85 9.08 4.55
N LEU A 239 -20.11 9.15 5.65
CA LEU A 239 -18.67 9.41 5.60
C LEU A 239 -17.86 8.13 5.37
N LEU A 240 -18.44 6.95 5.62
CA LEU A 240 -17.80 5.67 5.35
C LEU A 240 -17.89 5.36 3.85
N GLU A 241 -16.78 5.52 3.13
CA GLU A 241 -16.73 5.34 1.67
C GLU A 241 -16.46 3.88 1.29
N GLU A 242 -15.51 3.25 1.99
CA GLU A 242 -15.05 1.89 1.69
C GLU A 242 -14.90 1.07 2.97
N VAL A 243 -15.29 -0.20 2.90
CA VAL A 243 -15.01 -1.22 3.91
C VAL A 243 -14.54 -2.47 3.19
N VAL A 244 -13.42 -3.04 3.59
CA VAL A 244 -12.87 -4.28 3.05
C VAL A 244 -12.45 -5.17 4.23
N ILE A 245 -13.06 -6.34 4.32
CA ILE A 245 -12.73 -7.38 5.28
C ILE A 245 -12.14 -8.54 4.48
N THR A 246 -10.93 -8.95 4.84
CA THR A 246 -10.19 -9.98 4.10
C THR A 246 -9.32 -10.82 5.02
N ASP A 247 -9.17 -12.10 4.68
CA ASP A 247 -8.21 -13.04 5.25
C ASP A 247 -7.01 -13.32 4.32
N ALA A 248 -6.97 -12.65 3.17
CA ALA A 248 -5.99 -12.86 2.12
C ALA A 248 -5.15 -11.59 1.88
N PRO A 249 -3.91 -11.75 1.38
CA PRO A 249 -3.04 -10.62 1.08
C PRO A 249 -3.60 -9.80 -0.09
N ALA A 250 -3.43 -8.48 -0.01
CA ALA A 250 -3.90 -7.55 -1.05
C ALA A 250 -3.14 -7.75 -2.38
N GLU A 251 -1.85 -8.07 -2.31
CA GLU A 251 -1.01 -8.38 -3.46
C GLU A 251 -0.76 -9.88 -3.56
N LYS A 252 -0.50 -10.35 -4.78
CA LYS A 252 -0.23 -11.76 -5.03
C LYS A 252 1.12 -12.13 -4.40
N PRO A 253 1.18 -13.11 -3.48
CA PRO A 253 2.45 -13.52 -2.89
C PRO A 253 3.41 -14.05 -3.96
N GLU A 254 4.69 -13.68 -3.85
CA GLU A 254 5.75 -14.22 -4.69
C GLU A 254 6.36 -15.50 -4.08
N SER A 255 6.36 -15.58 -2.75
CA SER A 255 6.91 -16.70 -1.98
C SER A 255 5.82 -17.60 -1.41
N HIS A 256 6.22 -18.84 -1.09
CA HIS A 256 5.38 -19.79 -0.37
C HIS A 256 5.22 -19.44 1.12
N ASP A 257 6.17 -18.69 1.68
CA ASP A 257 6.16 -18.24 3.07
C ASP A 257 5.60 -16.83 3.15
N PHE A 258 4.26 -16.73 3.23
CA PHE A 258 3.56 -15.47 3.42
C PHE A 258 2.58 -15.58 4.58
N LYS A 259 2.49 -14.50 5.37
CA LYS A 259 1.58 -14.43 6.50
C LYS A 259 0.18 -14.04 6.00
N ARG A 260 -0.81 -14.87 6.34
CA ARG A 260 -2.23 -14.58 6.09
C ARG A 260 -2.76 -13.76 7.25
N GLU A 261 -2.69 -12.44 7.10
CA GLU A 261 -3.23 -11.53 8.09
C GLU A 261 -4.70 -11.23 7.80
N LYS A 262 -5.51 -11.33 8.84
CA LYS A 262 -6.93 -11.00 8.79
C LYS A 262 -7.08 -9.52 9.07
N LYS A 263 -7.65 -8.79 8.13
CA LYS A 263 -7.67 -7.33 8.15
C LYS A 263 -9.07 -6.80 7.88
N LEU A 264 -9.44 -5.76 8.62
CA LEU A 264 -10.57 -4.88 8.30
C LEU A 264 -9.98 -3.52 7.92
N MET A 265 -10.11 -3.13 6.66
CA MET A 265 -9.73 -1.82 6.14
C MET A 265 -10.99 -0.99 5.93
N ALA A 266 -11.00 0.23 6.43
CA ALA A 266 -12.08 1.19 6.21
C ALA A 266 -11.52 2.52 5.73
N VAL A 267 -12.23 3.18 4.82
CA VAL A 267 -11.88 4.52 4.34
C VAL A 267 -13.02 5.46 4.70
N LEU A 268 -12.72 6.45 5.55
CA LEU A 268 -13.65 7.49 5.93
C LEU A 268 -13.29 8.81 5.23
N ARG A 269 -14.27 9.47 4.64
CA ARG A 269 -14.14 10.81 4.11
C ARG A 269 -14.08 11.84 5.24
N LEU A 270 -13.20 12.81 5.09
CA LEU A 270 -13.06 13.95 5.98
C LEU A 270 -13.67 15.20 5.31
N PRO A 271 -14.87 15.62 5.75
CA PRO A 271 -15.46 16.88 5.30
C PRO A 271 -14.80 18.07 5.99
N GLU A 272 -15.32 19.28 5.79
CA GLU A 272 -14.90 20.42 6.60
C GLU A 272 -15.27 20.20 8.08
N PRO A 273 -14.38 20.57 9.03
CA PRO A 273 -14.57 20.31 10.45
C PRO A 273 -15.60 21.27 11.04
N THR A 274 -16.87 20.97 10.81
CA THR A 274 -18.03 21.57 11.49
C THR A 274 -18.51 20.64 12.60
N GLU A 275 -19.16 21.17 13.64
CA GLU A 275 -19.63 20.35 14.77
C GLU A 275 -20.50 19.16 14.33
N ALA A 276 -21.41 19.39 13.38
CA ALA A 276 -22.27 18.35 12.82
C ALA A 276 -21.48 17.27 12.07
N ASN A 277 -20.49 17.67 11.27
CA ASN A 277 -19.64 16.76 10.52
C ASN A 277 -18.72 15.96 11.43
N VAL A 278 -18.18 16.59 12.48
CA VAL A 278 -17.36 15.94 13.49
C VAL A 278 -18.17 14.86 14.22
N ALA A 279 -19.42 15.14 14.58
CA ALA A 279 -20.31 14.15 15.20
C ALA A 279 -20.57 12.95 14.27
N LYS A 280 -20.90 13.20 12.99
CA LYS A 280 -21.07 12.14 11.98
C LYS A 280 -19.80 11.32 11.79
N PHE A 281 -18.64 11.98 11.79
CA PHE A 281 -17.35 11.31 11.67
C PHE A 281 -17.06 10.39 12.86
N LYS A 282 -17.28 10.89 14.09
CA LYS A 282 -17.12 10.08 15.31
C LYS A 282 -18.00 8.83 15.25
N GLN A 283 -19.28 8.99 14.88
CA GLN A 283 -20.20 7.87 14.72
C GLN A 283 -19.72 6.85 13.65
N ALA A 284 -19.22 7.33 12.51
CA ALA A 284 -18.71 6.45 11.46
C ALA A 284 -17.45 5.69 11.90
N LEU A 285 -16.53 6.36 12.61
CA LEU A 285 -15.32 5.73 13.13
C LEU A 285 -15.64 4.73 14.26
N GLU A 286 -16.57 5.06 15.15
CA GLU A 286 -17.10 4.14 16.16
C GLU A 286 -17.75 2.91 15.50
N PHE A 287 -18.49 3.11 14.41
CA PHE A 287 -19.10 2.01 13.67
C PHE A 287 -18.05 1.07 13.05
N VAL A 288 -16.92 1.59 12.55
CA VAL A 288 -15.81 0.76 12.08
C VAL A 288 -15.27 -0.14 13.20
N PHE A 289 -15.14 0.39 14.42
CA PHE A 289 -14.71 -0.41 15.56
C PHE A 289 -15.79 -1.39 16.06
N TYR A 290 -17.07 -1.03 15.97
CA TYR A 290 -18.17 -1.97 16.18
C TYR A 290 -18.13 -3.13 15.17
N LEU A 291 -17.82 -2.86 13.90
CA LEU A 291 -17.68 -3.91 12.89
C LEU A 291 -16.58 -4.91 13.24
N VAL A 292 -15.50 -4.49 13.91
CA VAL A 292 -14.44 -5.41 14.39
C VAL A 292 -15.02 -6.48 15.31
N ASP A 293 -15.84 -6.06 16.28
CA ASP A 293 -16.45 -6.98 17.23
C ASP A 293 -17.54 -7.83 16.57
N HIS A 294 -18.36 -7.23 15.68
CA HIS A 294 -19.38 -7.96 14.92
C HIS A 294 -18.78 -9.03 14.01
N VAL A 295 -17.65 -8.73 13.38
CA VAL A 295 -16.94 -9.66 12.50
C VAL A 295 -16.31 -10.82 13.28
N ALA A 296 -15.84 -10.56 14.50
CA ALA A 296 -15.26 -11.57 15.38
C ALA A 296 -16.32 -12.49 16.01
N GLU A 297 -17.38 -11.93 16.61
CA GLU A 297 -18.36 -12.69 17.40
C GLU A 297 -19.73 -12.83 16.70
N GLY A 298 -20.18 -11.78 16.00
CA GLY A 298 -21.52 -11.70 15.40
C GLY A 298 -21.70 -12.53 14.12
N VAL A 299 -20.62 -12.80 13.37
CA VAL A 299 -20.69 -13.54 12.11
C VAL A 299 -20.63 -15.06 12.35
N SER A 300 -21.79 -15.70 12.27
CA SER A 300 -21.93 -17.16 12.35
C SER A 300 -22.25 -17.78 10.99
N LEU A 301 -21.19 -18.15 10.26
CA LEU A 301 -21.33 -18.84 8.98
C LEU A 301 -21.84 -20.28 9.13
N ARG A 302 -22.67 -20.71 8.17
CA ARG A 302 -23.13 -22.09 8.09
C ARG A 302 -21.95 -23.05 7.84
N PRO A 303 -21.96 -24.28 8.38
CA PRO A 303 -20.87 -25.24 8.14
C PRO A 303 -20.59 -25.53 6.66
N GLU A 304 -21.64 -25.50 5.82
CA GLU A 304 -21.51 -25.64 4.37
C GLU A 304 -20.72 -24.46 3.77
N THR A 305 -21.04 -23.23 4.17
CA THR A 305 -20.32 -22.01 3.75
C THR A 305 -18.87 -22.12 4.17
N THR A 306 -18.58 -22.42 5.44
CA THR A 306 -17.21 -22.56 5.96
C THR A 306 -16.40 -23.61 5.18
N ARG A 307 -17.01 -24.75 4.82
CA ARG A 307 -16.33 -25.77 4.02
C ARG A 307 -16.03 -25.30 2.59
N LYS A 308 -16.96 -24.56 1.96
CA LYS A 308 -16.75 -23.98 0.63
C LYS A 308 -15.65 -22.92 0.65
N LEU A 309 -15.68 -22.03 1.66
CA LEU A 309 -14.66 -21.02 1.88
C LEU A 309 -13.29 -21.68 2.04
N GLY A 310 -13.16 -22.66 2.93
CA GLY A 310 -11.91 -23.40 3.15
C GLY A 310 -11.37 -24.03 1.88
N LYS A 311 -12.23 -24.71 1.11
CA LYS A 311 -11.82 -25.32 -0.17
C LYS A 311 -11.32 -24.27 -1.18
N ALA A 312 -11.97 -23.10 -1.26
CA ALA A 312 -11.52 -22.03 -2.14
C ALA A 312 -10.10 -21.53 -1.76
N ARG A 313 -9.78 -21.46 -0.45
CA ARG A 313 -8.41 -21.13 0.01
C ARG A 313 -7.44 -22.24 -0.36
N ASP A 314 -7.78 -23.49 -0.11
CA ASP A 314 -6.92 -24.64 -0.43
C ASP A 314 -6.58 -24.69 -1.93
N ASP A 315 -7.56 -24.41 -2.79
CA ASP A 315 -7.37 -24.37 -4.24
C ASP A 315 -6.52 -23.14 -4.67
N ALA A 316 -6.78 -21.96 -4.09
CA ALA A 316 -6.00 -20.75 -4.38
C ALA A 316 -4.53 -20.86 -3.94
N PHE A 317 -4.28 -21.52 -2.81
CA PHE A 317 -2.94 -21.65 -2.23
C PHE A 317 -2.22 -22.95 -2.55
N LYS A 318 -2.81 -23.82 -3.38
CA LYS A 318 -2.25 -25.12 -3.75
C LYS A 318 -0.87 -25.03 -4.39
N GLU A 319 -0.65 -24.06 -5.28
CA GLU A 319 0.63 -23.88 -5.95
C GLU A 319 1.73 -23.42 -4.97
N PHE A 320 1.38 -22.56 -4.01
CA PHE A 320 2.31 -22.17 -2.95
C PHE A 320 2.66 -23.34 -2.04
N ALA A 321 1.69 -24.19 -1.71
CA ALA A 321 1.94 -25.42 -0.94
C ALA A 321 2.88 -26.38 -1.70
N ARG A 322 2.73 -26.48 -3.03
CA ARG A 322 3.63 -27.28 -3.88
C ARG A 322 5.05 -26.70 -3.90
N MET A 323 5.19 -25.39 -4.02
CA MET A 323 6.50 -24.72 -3.95
C MET A 323 7.16 -24.92 -2.58
N ALA A 324 6.40 -24.80 -1.48
CA ALA A 324 6.89 -25.05 -0.12
C ALA A 324 7.43 -26.48 0.07
N GLU A 325 6.70 -27.48 -0.47
CA GLU A 325 7.12 -28.88 -0.39
C GLU A 325 8.38 -29.15 -1.22
N GLN A 326 8.47 -28.57 -2.42
CA GLN A 326 9.67 -28.68 -3.26
C GLN A 326 10.90 -28.08 -2.58
N GLU A 327 10.77 -26.89 -2.00
CA GLU A 327 11.87 -26.23 -1.30
C GLU A 327 12.34 -27.02 -0.06
N LYS A 328 11.39 -27.60 0.69
CA LYS A 328 11.72 -28.51 1.81
C LYS A 328 12.47 -29.74 1.32
N GLN A 329 12.05 -30.35 0.22
CA GLN A 329 12.74 -31.52 -0.35
C GLN A 329 14.16 -31.17 -0.82
N ASP A 330 14.34 -30.01 -1.44
CA ASP A 330 15.64 -29.53 -1.90
C ASP A 330 16.57 -29.17 -0.73
N ALA A 331 16.04 -28.56 0.33
CA ALA A 331 16.80 -28.29 1.56
C ALA A 331 17.22 -29.59 2.27
N LEU A 332 16.32 -30.57 2.37
CA LEU A 332 16.65 -31.89 2.91
C LEU A 332 17.70 -32.62 2.06
N ALA A 333 17.60 -32.52 0.73
CA ALA A 333 18.60 -33.10 -0.17
C ALA A 333 19.98 -32.43 0.00
N LYS A 334 20.03 -31.09 0.12
CA LYS A 334 21.27 -30.33 0.37
C LYS A 334 21.91 -30.70 1.71
N THR A 335 21.14 -30.73 2.79
CA THR A 335 21.67 -31.08 4.13
C THR A 335 22.16 -32.53 4.19
N LEU A 336 21.49 -33.46 3.52
CA LEU A 336 21.95 -34.85 3.40
C LEU A 336 23.23 -34.96 2.55
N ALA A 337 23.32 -34.21 1.46
CA ALA A 337 24.51 -34.18 0.61
C ALA A 337 25.71 -33.57 1.35
N GLU A 338 25.50 -32.50 2.12
CA GLU A 338 26.54 -31.86 2.93
C GLU A 338 27.04 -32.77 4.05
N LYS A 339 26.13 -33.40 4.81
CA LYS A 339 26.51 -34.42 5.80
C LYS A 339 27.33 -35.54 5.18
N ARG A 340 26.93 -36.02 4.00
CA ARG A 340 27.67 -37.06 3.28
C ARG A 340 29.05 -36.58 2.83
N ARG A 341 29.18 -35.32 2.41
CA ARG A 341 30.48 -34.72 2.05
C ARG A 341 31.41 -34.63 3.26
N ILE A 342 30.90 -34.16 4.40
CA ILE A 342 31.67 -34.08 5.66
C ILE A 342 32.12 -35.49 6.11
N GLU A 343 31.22 -36.47 6.09
CA GLU A 343 31.57 -37.87 6.42
C GLU A 343 32.67 -38.41 5.49
N LEU A 344 32.63 -38.12 4.19
CA LEU A 344 33.66 -38.51 3.22
C LEU A 344 35.01 -37.83 3.49
N GLU A 345 35.00 -36.56 3.87
CA GLU A 345 36.21 -35.81 4.24
C GLU A 345 36.83 -36.34 5.55
N GLU A 346 36.02 -36.72 6.53
CA GLU A 346 36.48 -37.39 7.76
C GLU A 346 37.08 -38.77 7.47
N VAL A 347 36.46 -39.55 6.59
CA VAL A 347 36.96 -40.87 6.17
C VAL A 347 38.30 -40.76 5.44
N ASN A 348 38.48 -39.73 4.62
CA ASN A 348 39.76 -39.48 3.94
C ASN A 348 40.89 -39.12 4.92
N LYS A 349 40.59 -38.53 6.08
CA LYS A 349 41.57 -38.22 7.14
C LYS A 349 41.94 -39.43 8.02
N MET A 350 41.19 -40.54 7.97
CA MET A 350 41.44 -41.74 8.78
C MET A 350 42.54 -42.66 8.21
N SER A 351 43.13 -43.51 9.05
CA SER A 351 44.19 -44.47 8.64
C SER A 351 43.67 -45.56 7.68
N PRO A 352 44.53 -46.23 6.90
CA PRO A 352 44.11 -47.20 5.87
C PRO A 352 43.27 -48.38 6.39
N GLU A 353 43.56 -48.86 7.60
CA GLU A 353 42.81 -49.97 8.21
C GLU A 353 41.42 -49.55 8.72
N GLN A 354 41.31 -48.32 9.23
CA GLN A 354 40.03 -47.75 9.69
C GLN A 354 39.09 -47.45 8.52
N ARG A 355 39.65 -47.02 7.38
CA ARG A 355 38.92 -46.80 6.13
C ARG A 355 38.25 -48.09 5.61
N ARG A 356 38.99 -49.21 5.57
CA ARG A 356 38.47 -50.52 5.15
C ARG A 356 37.31 -51.02 6.02
N LYS A 357 37.40 -50.84 7.35
CA LYS A 357 36.30 -51.20 8.27
C LYS A 357 35.06 -50.32 8.07
N TRP A 358 35.24 -49.03 7.77
CA TRP A 358 34.14 -48.12 7.49
C TRP A 358 33.45 -48.46 6.16
N GLU A 359 34.21 -48.72 5.10
CA GLU A 359 33.70 -49.12 3.77
C GLU A 359 32.91 -50.44 3.82
N GLU A 360 33.40 -51.45 4.55
CA GLU A 360 32.67 -52.72 4.72
C GLU A 360 31.36 -52.54 5.48
N LYS A 361 31.35 -51.67 6.49
CA LYS A 361 30.17 -51.33 7.29
C LYS A 361 29.15 -50.55 6.45
N ASP A 362 29.59 -49.61 5.60
CA ASP A 362 28.71 -48.88 4.70
C ASP A 362 28.14 -49.78 3.59
N ARG A 363 28.96 -50.63 2.98
CA ARG A 363 28.52 -51.63 2.00
C ARG A 363 27.42 -52.54 2.56
N LYS A 364 27.57 -53.02 3.80
CA LYS A 364 26.53 -53.81 4.49
C LYS A 364 25.25 -52.99 4.74
N LYS A 365 25.35 -51.69 5.05
CA LYS A 365 24.19 -50.81 5.22
C LYS A 365 23.46 -50.54 3.89
N GLN A 366 24.19 -50.36 2.79
CA GLN A 366 23.60 -50.14 1.46
C GLN A 366 22.86 -51.38 0.97
N ILE A 367 23.45 -52.56 1.09
CA ILE A 367 22.80 -53.83 0.74
C ILE A 367 21.51 -54.03 1.55
N LYS A 368 21.52 -53.74 2.87
CA LYS A 368 20.31 -53.81 3.70
C LYS A 368 19.25 -52.79 3.28
N LYS A 369 19.63 -51.55 2.93
CA LYS A 369 18.71 -50.53 2.42
C LYS A 369 18.07 -50.98 1.09
N GLU A 370 18.85 -51.53 0.17
CA GLU A 370 18.35 -52.02 -1.13
C GLU A 370 17.42 -53.23 -0.98
N GLN A 371 17.78 -54.19 -0.11
CA GLN A 371 16.93 -55.33 0.22
C GLN A 371 15.58 -54.87 0.82
N SER A 372 15.62 -53.90 1.75
CA SER A 372 14.38 -53.36 2.35
C SER A 372 13.49 -52.61 1.36
N LYS A 373 14.08 -51.91 0.37
CA LYS A 373 13.34 -51.24 -0.71
C LYS A 373 12.70 -52.25 -1.68
N ARG A 374 13.39 -53.35 -2.00
CA ARG A 374 12.85 -54.42 -2.86
C ARG A 374 11.64 -55.10 -2.22
N ILE A 375 11.70 -55.40 -0.93
CA ILE A 375 10.59 -56.04 -0.19
C ILE A 375 9.35 -55.12 -0.15
N ARG A 376 9.53 -53.80 0.00
CA ARG A 376 8.44 -52.81 0.02
C ARG A 376 7.76 -52.56 -1.33
N ARG A 377 8.34 -52.98 -2.46
CA ARG A 377 7.76 -52.84 -3.82
C ARG A 377 6.99 -54.07 -4.30
N VAL A 378 7.12 -55.20 -3.59
CA VAL A 378 6.50 -56.50 -3.96
C VAL A 378 5.22 -56.77 -3.15
N LYS A 379 4.97 -55.99 -2.10
CA LYS A 379 3.64 -55.79 -1.48
C LYS A 379 2.98 -54.59 -2.12
#